data_AF-A0A354HPM1-F1
#
_entry.id   AF-A0A354HPM1-F1
#
_cell.length_a   1.000
_cell.length_b   1.000
_cell.length_c   1.000
_cell.angle_alpha   90.00
_cell.angle_beta   90.00
_cell.angle_gamma   90.00
#
_symmetry.space_group_name_H-M   'P 1'
#
loop_
_entity.id
_entity.type
_entity.pdbx_description
1 polymer ?
#
loop_
_entity_poly.entity_id
_entity_poly.type
_entity_poly.pdbx_seq_one_letter_code
_entity_poly.pdbx_strand_id
1 'polypeptide(L)' 'MEYFEIFLTRMVMCRRAAAALDSSFSLVINETKLL' A
#
# COMPACT_ATOMS: atom_id res chain seq x y z
N MET A 1 8.22 4.84 12.39
CA MET A 1 8.36 3.44 11.95
C MET A 1 7.33 2.56 12.65
N GLU A 2 7.30 2.45 13.99
CA GLU A 2 6.34 1.57 14.70
C GLU A 2 4.86 1.84 14.37
N TYR A 3 4.42 3.09 14.32
CA TYR A 3 3.02 3.41 13.94
C TYR A 3 2.68 3.05 12.48
N PHE A 4 3.68 2.98 11.61
CA PHE A 4 3.47 2.60 10.21
C PHE A 4 3.16 1.10 10.07
N GLU A 5 3.67 0.28 10.98
CA GLU A 5 3.47 -1.17 10.95
C GLU A 5 2.00 -1.56 11.06
N ILE A 6 1.18 -0.75 11.73
CA ILE A 6 -0.28 -0.89 11.82
C ILE A 6 -0.91 -0.98 10.42
N PHE A 7 -0.35 -0.29 9.43
CA PHE A 7 -0.88 -0.23 8.07
C PHE A 7 -0.30 -1.29 7.13
N LEU A 8 0.78 -1.99 7.51
CA LEU A 8 1.47 -2.96 6.64
C LEU A 8 0.54 -4.09 6.20
N THR A 9 -0.29 -4.61 7.11
CA THR A 9 -1.25 -5.68 6.80
C THR A 9 -2.21 -5.28 5.68
N ARG A 10 -2.77 -4.06 5.77
CA ARG A 10 -3.68 -3.52 4.74
C ARG A 10 -2.93 -3.22 3.44
N MET A 11 -1.70 -2.70 3.54
CA MET A 11 -0.86 -2.40 2.39
C MET A 11 -0.55 -3.66 1.56
N VAL A 12 -0.19 -4.77 2.23
CA VAL A 12 0.06 -6.06 1.56
C VAL A 12 -1.22 -6.61 0.93
N MET A 13 -2.37 -6.48 1.59
CA MET A 13 -3.67 -6.89 1.04
C MET A 13 -4.00 -6.12 -0.24
N CYS A 14 -3.90 -4.79 -0.23
CA CYS A 14 -4.16 -3.95 -1.40
C CYS A 14 -3.22 -4.25 -2.56
N ARG A 15 -1.92 -4.50 -2.27
CA ARG A 15 -0.96 -4.89 -3.31
C ARG A 15 -1.34 -6.20 -3.99
N ARG A 16 -1.79 -7.20 -3.22
CA ARG A 16 -2.26 -8.48 -3.77
C ARG A 16 -3.53 -8.33 -4.60
N ALA A 17 -4.48 -7.50 -4.13
CA ALA A 17 -5.70 -7.20 -4.86
C ALA A 17 -5.40 -6.50 -6.19
N ALA A 18 -4.49 -5.52 -6.21
CA ALA A 18 -4.07 -4.84 -7.43
C ALA A 18 -3.48 -5.83 -8.44
N ALA A 19 -2.62 -6.76 -8.01
CA ALA A 19 -2.09 -7.81 -8.87
C ALA A 19 -3.18 -8.75 -9.42
N ALA A 20 -4.20 -9.08 -8.61
CA ALA A 20 -5.32 -9.91 -9.06
C ALA A 20 -6.25 -9.19 -10.05
N LEU A 21 -6.26 -7.86 -10.03
CA LEU A 21 -7.11 -7.00 -10.88
C LEU A 21 -6.36 -6.41 -12.09
N ASP A 22 -5.11 -6.83 -12.33
CA ASP A 22 -4.21 -6.24 -13.33
C ASP A 22 -4.13 -4.71 -13.22
N SER A 23 -4.00 -4.24 -11.97
CA SER A 23 -3.97 -2.83 -11.61
C SER A 23 -2.68 -2.46 -10.90
N SER A 24 -2.39 -1.16 -10.82
CA SER A 24 -1.24 -0.62 -10.11
C SER A 24 -1.57 -0.33 -8.65
N PHE A 25 -0.59 -0.54 -7.78
CA PHE A 25 -0.69 -0.19 -6.37
C PHE A 25 0.31 0.94 -6.07
N SER A 26 -0.16 1.98 -5.39
CA SER A 26 0.67 3.08 -4.91
C SER A 26 0.30 3.46 -3.48
N LEU A 27 1.32 3.87 -2.72
CA LEU A 27 1.20 4.37 -1.36
C LEU A 27 1.29 5.90 -1.37
N VAL A 28 0.34 6.60 -0.75
CA VAL A 28 0.38 8.06 -0.61
C VAL A 28 0.43 8.43 0.87
N ILE A 29 1.48 9.13 1.29
CA ILE A 29 1.70 9.54 2.68
C ILE A 29 2.24 10.97 2.68
N ASN A 30 1.63 11.85 3.48
CA ASN A 30 2.06 13.26 3.59
C ASN A 30 2.23 13.89 2.20
N GLU A 31 1.22 13.74 1.35
CA GLU A 31 1.19 14.24 -0.04
C GLU A 31 2.27 13.65 -0.97
N THR A 32 3.10 12.74 -0.47
CA THR A 32 4.16 12.07 -1.23
C THR A 32 3.67 10.72 -1.73
N LYS A 33 3.79 10.49 -3.04
CA LYS A 33 3.52 9.19 -3.66
C LYS A 33 4.78 8.31 -3.63
N LEU A 34 4.63 7.09 -3.12
CA LEU A 34 5.64 6.05 -3.01
C LEU A 34 5.12 4.79 -3.71
N LEU A 35 6.00 4.08 -4.43
CA LEU A 35 5.68 2.90 -5.26
C LEU A 35 4.74 3.19 -6.45
#